data_AF-A0A8C4JYS8-F1
#
_entry.id   AF-A0A8C4JYS8-F1
#
_cell.length_a   1.000
_cell.length_b   1.000
_cell.length_c   1.000
_cell.angle_alpha   90.00
_cell.angle_beta   90.00
_cell.angle_gamma   90.00
#
_symmetry.space_group_name_H-M   'P 1'
#
loop_
_entity.id
_entity.type
_entity.pdbx_description
1 polymer ?
#
loop_
_entity_poly.entity_id
_entity_poly.type
_entity_poly.pdbx_seq_one_letter_code
_entity_poly.pdbx_strand_id
1 'polypeptide(L)'
;MTAEEMKADGAPLEGVDITPKCDEGVLKVIKREGSGTESPMIGDKVTVHYTGWLLDGMKFDSSLDRRDKFSFDLGKGEVIKAWDIAVATMKVGEICRITCKPEYAYGSAGSPPKIPPNATLIFEIELFEFKGEDLTDDEDGGIIRRIRKKGEGYSKPNEGALVEIQFEGRYGDRIFDRRELRFEIGEGDNYDLPHGLEKAIQKMEKLEESVFYLKPNYGFGSAGKEKFQIPPDAELQYEVKLKSFEKAKESWEMNTEEKLEQSCIVKERGTQYFKEGKYKRATLQYKKIVSWLEHESGLSDEDDTKAKSLRLAAHLNLAMCHLKLKEYSQALESCNKALELDSSNEKGLFRRGEAHLAVNDFELARDDFLKVTQLYPSNKAAKVQLITCQQKIREQHEKEKKMYANMFQRLADKDFKSADTLQTSHAEDAEMKNDQNGVEDKPEVDTEA
;
A
#
# COMPACT_ATOMS: atom_id res chain seq x y z
N MET A 1 -42.68 13.26 29.43
CA MET A 1 -43.66 12.42 30.15
C MET A 1 -43.34 12.45 31.63
N THR A 2 -44.34 12.56 32.51
CA THR A 2 -44.15 12.40 33.95
C THR A 2 -44.02 10.90 34.30
N ALA A 3 -43.46 10.57 35.46
CA ALA A 3 -43.39 9.19 35.95
C ALA A 3 -44.77 8.50 36.09
N GLU A 4 -45.85 9.26 35.97
CA GLU A 4 -47.23 8.75 36.00
C GLU A 4 -47.66 8.13 34.65
N GLU A 5 -47.14 8.60 33.51
CA GLU A 5 -47.45 8.03 32.20
C GLU A 5 -46.76 6.68 31.95
N MET A 6 -45.76 6.31 32.77
CA MET A 6 -45.02 5.05 32.69
C MET A 6 -45.57 3.94 33.62
N LYS A 7 -46.53 4.25 34.49
CA LYS A 7 -47.00 3.38 35.59
C LYS A 7 -48.15 2.42 35.25
N ALA A 8 -48.59 2.32 34.00
CA ALA A 8 -49.67 1.41 33.63
C ALA A 8 -49.15 -0.03 33.49
N ASP A 9 -49.19 -0.77 34.59
CA ASP A 9 -49.00 -2.22 34.65
C ASP A 9 -50.08 -2.89 33.75
N GLY A 10 -49.71 -3.20 32.50
CA GLY A 10 -50.60 -3.81 31.50
C GLY A 10 -51.00 -2.95 30.29
N ALA A 11 -50.44 -1.75 30.10
CA ALA A 11 -50.60 -1.06 28.80
C ALA A 11 -49.80 -1.80 27.71
N PRO A 12 -50.35 -2.01 26.50
CA PRO A 12 -49.58 -2.60 25.41
C PRO A 12 -48.35 -1.74 25.15
N LEU A 13 -47.19 -2.39 25.05
CA LEU A 13 -45.95 -1.70 24.71
C LEU A 13 -46.12 -1.08 23.32
N GLU A 14 -46.23 0.24 23.26
CA GLU A 14 -46.38 0.96 22.00
C GLU A 14 -45.07 0.94 21.22
N GLY A 15 -45.14 0.59 19.92
CA GLY A 15 -43.99 0.69 19.01
C GLY A 15 -44.08 -0.28 17.84
N VAL A 16 -43.26 -0.02 16.83
CA VAL A 16 -43.06 -0.94 15.70
C VAL A 16 -42.03 -1.98 16.10
N ASP A 17 -42.35 -3.26 15.91
CA ASP A 17 -41.37 -4.34 16.10
C ASP A 17 -40.31 -4.28 15.00
N ILE A 18 -39.05 -4.16 15.44
CA ILE A 18 -37.88 -4.08 14.56
C ILE A 18 -36.98 -5.32 14.69
N THR A 19 -37.41 -6.36 15.41
CA THR A 19 -36.61 -7.59 15.48
C THR A 19 -36.69 -8.37 14.17
N PRO A 20 -35.57 -8.95 13.68
CA PRO A 20 -35.62 -9.83 12.51
C PRO A 20 -36.51 -11.06 12.67
N LYS A 21 -36.82 -11.45 13.92
CA LYS A 21 -37.65 -12.61 14.24
C LYS A 21 -39.14 -12.27 14.37
N CYS A 22 -39.52 -10.99 14.34
CA CYS A 22 -40.88 -10.52 14.59
C CYS A 22 -41.46 -11.07 15.91
N ASP A 23 -40.67 -11.01 16.99
CA ASP A 23 -40.99 -11.55 18.32
C ASP A 23 -41.30 -10.47 19.37
N GLU A 24 -41.48 -9.23 18.93
CA GLU A 24 -41.71 -8.03 19.75
C GLU A 24 -40.61 -7.84 20.81
N GLY A 25 -39.40 -8.36 20.56
CA GLY A 25 -38.27 -8.26 21.48
C GLY A 25 -37.73 -6.84 21.62
N VAL A 26 -37.87 -6.03 20.56
CA VAL A 26 -37.42 -4.65 20.48
C VAL A 26 -38.48 -3.84 19.75
N LEU A 27 -39.18 -3.00 20.51
CA LEU A 27 -40.22 -2.12 19.97
C LEU A 27 -39.68 -0.69 19.89
N LYS A 28 -39.82 -0.05 18.73
CA LYS A 28 -39.29 1.30 18.47
C LYS A 28 -40.41 2.30 18.23
N VAL A 29 -40.28 3.48 18.82
CA VAL A 29 -41.11 4.68 18.56
C VAL A 29 -40.19 5.84 18.22
N ILE A 30 -40.35 6.43 17.04
CA ILE A 30 -39.62 7.64 16.66
C ILE A 30 -40.24 8.84 17.38
N LYS A 31 -39.42 9.60 18.11
CA LYS A 31 -39.81 10.83 18.82
C LYS A 31 -39.47 12.08 18.01
N ARG A 32 -38.38 12.03 17.27
CA ARG A 32 -37.98 13.06 16.30
C ARG A 32 -37.34 12.36 15.11
N GLU A 33 -37.81 12.68 13.92
CA GLU A 33 -37.22 12.19 12.68
C GLU A 33 -35.79 12.68 12.49
N GLY A 34 -34.94 11.82 11.95
CA GLY A 34 -33.61 12.20 11.48
C GLY A 34 -33.64 12.72 10.05
N SER A 35 -32.46 13.06 9.53
CA SER A 35 -32.26 13.54 8.17
C SER A 35 -31.35 12.59 7.37
N GLY A 36 -31.36 12.73 6.06
CA GLY A 36 -30.57 11.88 5.15
C GLY A 36 -31.27 10.58 4.74
N THR A 37 -30.59 9.84 3.88
CA THR A 37 -31.06 8.57 3.29
C THR A 37 -30.31 7.36 3.80
N GLU A 38 -29.19 7.56 4.50
CA GLU A 38 -28.37 6.48 5.02
C GLU A 38 -28.63 6.22 6.50
N SER A 39 -28.40 4.97 6.88
CA SER A 39 -28.39 4.51 8.27
C SER A 39 -27.04 3.85 8.58
N PRO A 40 -26.64 3.78 9.86
CA PRO A 40 -25.46 3.04 10.29
C PRO A 40 -25.49 1.59 9.82
N MET A 41 -24.33 1.07 9.45
CA MET A 41 -24.11 -0.31 9.02
C MET A 41 -23.23 -1.06 10.04
N ILE A 42 -23.14 -2.38 9.89
CA ILE A 42 -22.29 -3.20 10.76
C ILE A 42 -20.84 -2.70 10.64
N GLY A 43 -20.18 -2.53 11.79
CA GLY A 43 -18.82 -2.04 11.91
C GLY A 43 -18.68 -0.51 11.89
N ASP A 44 -19.74 0.24 11.59
CA ASP A 44 -19.67 1.70 11.69
C ASP A 44 -19.49 2.12 13.15
N LYS A 45 -18.60 3.10 13.36
CA LYS A 45 -18.47 3.78 14.63
C LYS A 45 -19.59 4.79 14.77
N VAL A 46 -20.49 4.55 15.71
CA VAL A 46 -21.67 5.39 15.95
C VAL A 46 -21.47 6.24 17.20
N THR A 47 -22.02 7.46 17.21
CA THR A 47 -21.98 8.37 18.35
C THR A 47 -23.39 8.80 18.73
N VAL A 48 -23.76 8.56 19.99
CA VAL A 48 -25.12 8.77 20.50
C VAL A 48 -25.15 9.51 21.85
N HIS A 49 -26.26 10.19 22.12
CA HIS A 49 -26.71 10.37 23.51
C HIS A 49 -27.81 9.37 23.85
N TYR A 50 -27.93 9.03 25.12
CA TYR A 50 -28.98 8.16 25.59
C TYR A 50 -29.34 8.39 27.04
N THR A 51 -30.52 7.94 27.40
CA THR A 51 -30.92 7.68 28.79
C THR A 51 -31.67 6.36 28.87
N GLY A 52 -31.42 5.59 29.92
CA GLY A 52 -32.02 4.28 30.18
C GLY A 52 -32.80 4.23 31.48
N TRP A 53 -33.98 3.60 31.44
CA TRP A 53 -34.90 3.43 32.56
C TRP A 53 -35.40 1.99 32.67
N LEU A 54 -35.68 1.57 33.90
CA LEU A 54 -36.50 0.38 34.17
C LEU A 54 -37.98 0.70 33.89
N LEU A 55 -38.83 -0.33 33.78
CA LEU A 55 -40.28 -0.17 33.57
C LEU A 55 -40.97 0.65 34.66
N ASP A 56 -40.46 0.59 35.89
CA ASP A 56 -40.97 1.38 37.02
C ASP A 56 -40.62 2.89 36.95
N GLY A 57 -39.89 3.30 35.91
CA GLY A 57 -39.44 4.67 35.68
C GLY A 57 -38.11 5.02 36.35
N MET A 58 -37.47 4.09 37.05
CA MET A 58 -36.16 4.33 37.67
C MET A 58 -35.08 4.46 36.59
N LYS A 59 -34.49 5.65 36.48
CA LYS A 59 -33.33 5.90 35.61
C LYS A 59 -32.11 5.15 36.17
N PHE A 60 -31.53 4.26 35.38
CA PHE A 60 -30.34 3.49 35.79
C PHE A 60 -29.04 4.00 35.16
N ASP A 61 -29.12 4.66 33.99
CA ASP A 61 -27.96 5.22 33.31
C ASP A 61 -28.34 6.33 32.31
N SER A 62 -27.44 7.30 32.10
CA SER A 62 -27.58 8.36 31.11
C SER A 62 -26.23 8.93 30.71
N SER A 63 -26.02 9.15 29.42
CA SER A 63 -24.83 9.87 28.96
C SER A 63 -24.94 11.39 29.15
N LEU A 64 -26.16 11.93 29.26
CA LEU A 64 -26.38 13.35 29.56
C LEU A 64 -25.95 13.72 30.97
N ASP A 65 -26.12 12.83 31.94
CA ASP A 65 -25.64 13.03 33.31
C ASP A 65 -24.10 13.17 33.36
N ARG A 66 -23.40 12.55 32.40
CA ARG A 66 -21.94 12.64 32.23
C ARG A 66 -21.51 13.79 31.33
N ARG A 67 -22.44 14.44 30.63
CA ARG A 67 -22.19 15.49 29.61
C ARG A 67 -21.20 15.06 28.52
N ASP A 68 -21.18 13.76 28.22
CA ASP A 68 -20.28 13.18 27.23
C ASP A 68 -21.05 12.22 26.33
N LYS A 69 -20.71 12.21 25.04
CA LYS A 69 -21.37 11.33 24.06
C LYS A 69 -20.79 9.94 24.19
N PHE A 70 -21.62 8.94 23.94
CA PHE A 70 -21.17 7.55 23.93
C PHE A 70 -20.91 7.11 22.49
N SER A 71 -19.72 6.55 22.23
CA SER A 71 -19.37 6.00 20.93
C SER A 71 -19.03 4.52 21.03
N PHE A 72 -19.49 3.74 20.06
CA PHE A 72 -19.27 2.29 19.99
C PHE A 72 -19.31 1.80 18.54
N ASP A 73 -18.80 0.60 18.29
CA ASP A 73 -18.84 -0.05 16.98
C ASP A 73 -20.13 -0.88 16.84
N LEU A 74 -20.97 -0.52 15.87
CA LEU A 74 -22.28 -1.13 15.68
C LEU A 74 -22.17 -2.59 15.20
N GLY A 75 -22.94 -3.50 15.82
CA GLY A 75 -23.02 -4.90 15.40
C GLY A 75 -21.79 -5.75 15.76
N LYS A 76 -20.87 -5.21 16.58
CA LYS A 76 -19.73 -5.95 17.15
C LYS A 76 -20.01 -6.50 18.55
N GLY A 77 -21.21 -6.27 19.10
CA GLY A 77 -21.60 -6.77 20.43
C GLY A 77 -21.01 -5.97 21.60
N GLU A 78 -20.61 -4.73 21.36
CA GLU A 78 -20.17 -3.80 22.42
C GLU A 78 -21.33 -3.26 23.27
N VAL A 79 -22.55 -3.37 22.75
CA VAL A 79 -23.80 -2.97 23.38
C VAL A 79 -24.80 -4.13 23.42
N ILE A 80 -25.91 -3.97 24.13
CA ILE A 80 -26.97 -4.98 24.16
C ILE A 80 -27.56 -5.21 22.76
N LYS A 81 -28.07 -6.41 22.48
CA LYS A 81 -28.63 -6.78 21.17
C LYS A 81 -29.70 -5.80 20.69
N ALA A 82 -30.52 -5.29 21.60
CA ALA A 82 -31.56 -4.32 21.27
C ALA A 82 -31.00 -3.02 20.69
N TRP A 83 -29.85 -2.57 21.17
CA TRP A 83 -29.18 -1.38 20.65
C TRP A 83 -28.60 -1.62 19.25
N ASP A 84 -27.94 -2.77 19.05
CA ASP A 84 -27.42 -3.14 17.72
C ASP A 84 -28.53 -3.17 16.67
N ILE A 85 -29.72 -3.67 17.03
CA ILE A 85 -30.89 -3.69 16.15
C ILE A 85 -31.45 -2.27 15.96
N ALA A 86 -31.65 -1.52 17.04
CA ALA A 86 -32.31 -0.22 16.99
C ALA A 86 -31.49 0.84 16.26
N VAL A 87 -30.21 1.00 16.62
CA VAL A 87 -29.36 2.07 16.06
C VAL A 87 -29.10 1.85 14.58
N ALA A 88 -29.07 0.60 14.10
CA ALA A 88 -29.00 0.28 12.68
C ALA A 88 -30.20 0.78 11.85
N THR A 89 -31.34 1.06 12.50
CA THR A 89 -32.54 1.60 11.85
C THR A 89 -32.66 3.12 11.93
N MET A 90 -31.73 3.79 12.62
CA MET A 90 -31.81 5.23 12.87
C MET A 90 -31.20 6.05 11.73
N LYS A 91 -31.64 7.29 11.61
CA LYS A 91 -31.02 8.33 10.78
C LYS A 91 -30.28 9.36 11.64
N VAL A 92 -29.33 10.08 11.06
CA VAL A 92 -28.60 11.15 11.75
C VAL A 92 -29.58 12.22 12.23
N GLY A 93 -29.52 12.57 13.52
CA GLY A 93 -30.39 13.52 14.21
C GLY A 93 -31.69 12.92 14.78
N GLU A 94 -31.98 11.65 14.47
CA GLU A 94 -33.16 10.95 14.97
C GLU A 94 -33.10 10.78 16.48
N ILE A 95 -34.23 11.00 17.15
CA ILE A 95 -34.47 10.58 18.53
C ILE A 95 -35.52 9.48 18.49
N CYS A 96 -35.19 8.31 19.01
CA CYS A 96 -36.14 7.22 19.17
C CYS A 96 -36.19 6.73 20.62
N ARG A 97 -37.34 6.17 20.99
CA ARG A 97 -37.51 5.40 22.21
C ARG A 97 -37.62 3.93 21.85
N ILE A 98 -36.87 3.08 22.53
CA ILE A 98 -36.96 1.63 22.39
C ILE A 98 -37.36 0.98 23.71
N THR A 99 -38.19 -0.05 23.61
CA THR A 99 -38.49 -0.99 24.69
C THR A 99 -37.82 -2.32 24.35
N CYS A 100 -37.02 -2.83 25.28
CA CYS A 100 -36.16 -3.98 25.08
C CYS A 100 -36.56 -5.09 26.05
N LYS A 101 -37.03 -6.24 25.54
CA LYS A 101 -37.23 -7.44 26.36
C LYS A 101 -35.90 -7.99 26.88
N PRO A 102 -35.89 -8.75 27.99
CA PRO A 102 -34.65 -9.22 28.62
C PRO A 102 -33.75 -10.04 27.69
N GLU A 103 -34.32 -10.82 26.77
CA GLU A 103 -33.60 -11.67 25.82
C GLU A 103 -32.72 -10.87 24.83
N TYR A 104 -33.08 -9.59 24.64
CA TYR A 104 -32.37 -8.61 23.82
C TYR A 104 -31.59 -7.58 24.67
N ALA A 105 -31.63 -7.71 26.00
CA ALA A 105 -30.92 -6.90 26.98
C ALA A 105 -29.95 -7.76 27.81
N TYR A 106 -30.12 -7.81 29.14
CA TYR A 106 -29.21 -8.50 30.07
C TYR A 106 -29.72 -9.88 30.54
N GLY A 107 -30.84 -10.35 30.00
CA GLY A 107 -31.41 -11.68 30.26
C GLY A 107 -31.68 -11.97 31.73
N SER A 108 -31.64 -13.26 32.08
CA SER A 108 -31.89 -13.76 33.44
C SER A 108 -30.80 -13.43 34.44
N ALA A 109 -29.61 -13.04 33.98
CA ALA A 109 -28.52 -12.62 34.86
C ALA A 109 -28.70 -11.17 35.33
N GLY A 110 -29.28 -10.30 34.49
CA GLY A 110 -29.31 -8.86 34.74
C GLY A 110 -27.91 -8.23 34.70
N SER A 111 -27.77 -7.05 35.28
CA SER A 111 -26.48 -6.38 35.53
C SER A 111 -26.49 -5.73 36.91
N PRO A 112 -26.30 -6.52 37.97
CA PRO A 112 -26.35 -6.02 39.34
C PRO A 112 -25.28 -4.94 39.62
N PRO A 113 -25.56 -3.96 40.50
CA PRO A 113 -26.81 -3.78 41.26
C PRO A 113 -27.87 -2.98 40.50
N LYS A 114 -27.56 -2.43 39.32
CA LYS A 114 -28.42 -1.45 38.63
C LYS A 114 -29.57 -2.07 37.85
N ILE A 115 -29.35 -3.26 37.28
CA ILE A 115 -30.32 -3.91 36.41
C ILE A 115 -30.64 -5.29 36.99
N PRO A 116 -31.90 -5.55 37.38
CA PRO A 116 -32.28 -6.85 37.94
C PRO A 116 -32.35 -7.95 36.86
N PRO A 117 -32.35 -9.23 37.27
CA PRO A 117 -32.72 -10.35 36.41
C PRO A 117 -34.02 -10.14 35.64
N ASN A 118 -34.05 -10.54 34.37
CA ASN A 118 -35.24 -10.49 33.50
C ASN A 118 -35.88 -9.08 33.40
N ALA A 119 -35.08 -8.02 33.51
CA ALA A 119 -35.57 -6.66 33.40
C ALA A 119 -35.89 -6.29 31.94
N THR A 120 -37.09 -5.76 31.71
CA THR A 120 -37.41 -5.03 30.49
C THR A 120 -36.88 -3.61 30.63
N LEU A 121 -36.17 -3.13 29.62
CA LEU A 121 -35.51 -1.82 29.64
C LEU A 121 -36.15 -0.87 28.65
N ILE A 122 -36.15 0.41 29.00
CA ILE A 122 -36.56 1.49 28.11
C ILE A 122 -35.35 2.37 27.87
N PHE A 123 -35.05 2.67 26.61
CA PHE A 123 -34.04 3.65 26.24
C PHE A 123 -34.64 4.75 25.38
N GLU A 124 -34.15 5.96 25.56
CA GLU A 124 -34.26 7.03 24.58
C GLU A 124 -32.86 7.27 24.02
N ILE A 125 -32.71 7.27 22.70
CA ILE A 125 -31.43 7.33 21.99
C ILE A 125 -31.51 8.43 20.94
N GLU A 126 -30.49 9.30 20.92
CA GLU A 126 -30.28 10.32 19.90
C GLU A 126 -29.01 9.98 19.10
N LEU A 127 -29.14 9.78 17.78
CA LEU A 127 -28.00 9.50 16.91
C LEU A 127 -27.39 10.79 16.37
N PHE A 128 -26.12 11.07 16.68
CA PHE A 128 -25.42 12.28 16.22
C PHE A 128 -24.64 12.08 14.93
N GLU A 129 -23.84 11.03 14.86
CA GLU A 129 -23.04 10.72 13.69
C GLU A 129 -22.75 9.22 13.63
N PHE A 130 -22.39 8.76 12.44
CA PHE A 130 -21.75 7.47 12.25
C PHE A 130 -20.66 7.61 11.18
N LYS A 131 -19.60 6.81 11.30
CA LYS A 131 -18.48 6.78 10.36
C LYS A 131 -18.13 5.33 10.07
N GLY A 132 -17.83 5.02 8.81
CA GLY A 132 -17.33 3.70 8.45
C GLY A 132 -16.00 3.40 9.11
N GLU A 133 -15.65 2.11 9.15
CA GLU A 133 -14.40 1.63 9.74
C GLU A 133 -13.21 1.98 8.84
N ASP A 134 -12.18 2.61 9.40
CA ASP A 134 -10.94 2.88 8.69
C ASP A 134 -10.04 1.64 8.72
N LEU A 135 -9.65 1.16 7.54
CA LEU A 135 -8.78 -0.02 7.38
C LEU A 135 -7.30 0.32 7.16
N THR A 136 -6.94 1.60 7.20
CA THR A 136 -5.56 2.05 7.03
C THR A 136 -4.80 1.94 8.35
N ASP A 137 -3.51 1.58 8.26
CA ASP A 137 -2.68 1.39 9.45
C ASP A 137 -2.41 2.71 10.21
N ASP A 138 -2.45 3.84 9.48
CA ASP A 138 -2.23 5.20 10.01
C ASP A 138 -3.53 5.97 10.32
N GLU A 139 -4.70 5.33 10.19
CA GLU A 139 -6.03 5.95 10.35
C GLU A 139 -6.21 7.24 9.50
N ASP A 140 -5.73 7.21 8.26
CA ASP A 140 -5.73 8.38 7.34
C ASP A 140 -7.04 8.56 6.56
N GLY A 141 -8.02 7.69 6.80
CA GLY A 141 -9.32 7.62 6.13
C GLY A 141 -9.22 7.16 4.67
N GLY A 142 -8.12 6.53 4.27
CA GLY A 142 -7.84 6.16 2.89
C GLY A 142 -8.65 4.98 2.36
N ILE A 143 -9.02 4.06 3.25
CA ILE A 143 -9.86 2.90 2.97
C ILE A 143 -10.94 2.82 4.03
N ILE A 144 -12.15 3.29 3.72
CA ILE A 144 -13.30 3.20 4.64
C ILE A 144 -14.17 2.01 4.26
N ARG A 145 -14.44 1.12 5.21
CA ARG A 145 -15.33 -0.04 5.07
C ARG A 145 -16.68 0.20 5.74
N ARG A 146 -17.75 -0.25 5.08
CA ARG A 146 -19.10 -0.39 5.67
C ARG A 146 -19.66 -1.78 5.35
N ILE A 147 -19.97 -2.57 6.37
CA ILE A 147 -20.34 -3.99 6.19
C ILE A 147 -21.86 -4.10 5.96
N ARG A 148 -22.27 -4.59 4.79
CA ARG A 148 -23.69 -4.90 4.47
C ARG A 148 -24.13 -6.23 5.06
N LYS A 149 -23.27 -7.23 4.94
CA LYS A 149 -23.51 -8.57 5.46
C LYS A 149 -22.25 -9.07 6.14
N LYS A 150 -22.39 -9.45 7.42
CA LYS A 150 -21.31 -10.06 8.19
C LYS A 150 -20.87 -11.38 7.55
N GLY A 151 -19.56 -11.62 7.53
CA GLY A 151 -19.01 -12.89 7.09
C GLY A 151 -19.17 -14.01 8.10
N GLU A 152 -18.59 -15.15 7.76
CA GLU A 152 -18.56 -16.36 8.56
C GLU A 152 -17.12 -16.81 8.80
N GLY A 153 -16.86 -17.29 10.02
CA GLY A 153 -15.53 -17.68 10.47
C GLY A 153 -14.70 -16.51 10.99
N TYR A 154 -13.45 -16.79 11.35
CA TYR A 154 -12.52 -15.82 11.94
C TYR A 154 -11.28 -15.58 11.09
N SER A 155 -11.07 -16.41 10.06
CA SER A 155 -9.92 -16.31 9.17
C SER A 155 -10.15 -15.23 8.12
N LYS A 156 -9.04 -14.62 7.67
CA LYS A 156 -9.01 -13.61 6.62
C LYS A 156 -7.93 -13.97 5.59
N PRO A 157 -8.06 -13.53 4.32
CA PRO A 157 -7.03 -13.72 3.31
C PRO A 157 -5.72 -13.03 3.74
N ASN A 158 -4.57 -13.69 3.53
CA ASN A 158 -3.24 -13.09 3.65
C ASN A 158 -2.67 -12.70 2.28
N GLU A 159 -1.51 -12.04 2.26
CA GLU A 159 -0.74 -11.80 1.04
C GLU A 159 -0.48 -13.13 0.31
N GLY A 160 -0.73 -13.18 -0.99
CA GLY A 160 -0.63 -14.41 -1.78
C GLY A 160 -1.82 -15.37 -1.67
N ALA A 161 -2.85 -15.06 -0.87
CA ALA A 161 -4.05 -15.88 -0.78
C ALA A 161 -4.82 -15.90 -2.11
N LEU A 162 -5.37 -17.05 -2.48
CA LEU A 162 -6.24 -17.19 -3.64
C LEU A 162 -7.67 -16.85 -3.22
N VAL A 163 -8.21 -15.73 -3.71
CA VAL A 163 -9.55 -15.24 -3.38
C VAL A 163 -10.51 -15.39 -4.56
N GLU A 164 -11.79 -15.60 -4.25
CA GLU A 164 -12.90 -15.55 -5.20
C GLU A 164 -13.86 -14.46 -4.75
N ILE A 165 -13.97 -13.41 -5.56
CA ILE A 165 -14.77 -12.23 -5.26
C ILE A 165 -15.79 -11.96 -6.36
N GLN A 166 -16.92 -11.39 -5.96
CA GLN A 166 -17.83 -10.69 -6.86
C GLN A 166 -17.83 -9.22 -6.46
N PHE A 167 -17.61 -8.31 -7.40
CA PHE A 167 -17.53 -6.89 -7.07
C PHE A 167 -18.12 -5.98 -8.14
N GLU A 168 -18.40 -4.75 -7.70
CA GLU A 168 -18.82 -3.62 -8.52
C GLU A 168 -18.01 -2.38 -8.12
N GLY A 169 -17.31 -1.77 -9.06
CA GLY A 169 -16.59 -0.51 -8.91
C GLY A 169 -17.37 0.66 -9.50
N ARG A 170 -17.48 1.75 -8.73
CA ARG A 170 -18.18 2.99 -9.07
C ARG A 170 -17.26 4.21 -8.95
N TYR A 171 -17.44 5.14 -9.88
CA TYR A 171 -16.87 6.48 -9.83
C TYR A 171 -18.02 7.50 -9.94
N GLY A 172 -18.29 8.22 -8.85
CA GLY A 172 -19.58 8.90 -8.68
C GLY A 172 -20.73 7.88 -8.83
N ASP A 173 -21.75 8.23 -9.61
CA ASP A 173 -22.90 7.34 -9.85
C ASP A 173 -22.64 6.26 -10.92
N ARG A 174 -21.50 6.33 -11.63
CA ARG A 174 -21.22 5.46 -12.78
C ARG A 174 -20.51 4.19 -12.35
N ILE A 175 -21.10 3.05 -12.65
CA ILE A 175 -20.44 1.74 -12.60
C ILE A 175 -19.43 1.65 -13.75
N PHE A 176 -18.16 1.42 -13.45
CA PHE A 176 -17.10 1.26 -14.46
C PHE A 176 -16.58 -0.17 -14.56
N ASP A 177 -16.76 -0.99 -13.51
CA ASP A 177 -16.35 -2.39 -13.50
C ASP A 177 -17.33 -3.23 -12.68
N ARG A 178 -17.75 -4.37 -13.21
CA ARG A 178 -18.61 -5.33 -12.50
C ARG A 178 -18.27 -6.73 -12.99
N ARG A 179 -17.62 -7.52 -12.14
CA ARG A 179 -17.11 -8.84 -12.50
C ARG A 179 -17.11 -9.79 -11.32
N GLU A 180 -17.01 -11.07 -11.65
CA GLU A 180 -16.59 -12.11 -10.73
C GLU A 180 -15.15 -12.50 -11.09
N LEU A 181 -14.29 -12.58 -10.09
CA LEU A 181 -12.86 -12.77 -10.29
C LEU A 181 -12.30 -13.74 -9.26
N ARG A 182 -11.47 -14.66 -9.74
CA ARG A 182 -10.59 -15.48 -8.91
C ARG A 182 -9.14 -15.07 -9.16
N PHE A 183 -8.46 -14.57 -8.14
CA PHE A 183 -7.10 -14.06 -8.27
C PHE A 183 -6.31 -14.20 -6.96
N GLU A 184 -5.00 -14.02 -7.05
CA GLU A 184 -4.10 -14.05 -5.89
C GLU A 184 -3.94 -12.63 -5.32
N ILE A 185 -4.08 -12.46 -4.02
CA ILE A 185 -3.82 -11.19 -3.34
C ILE A 185 -2.35 -10.79 -3.52
N GLY A 186 -2.10 -9.54 -3.91
CA GLY A 186 -0.80 -9.03 -4.35
C GLY A 186 -0.68 -8.97 -5.87
N GLU A 187 -1.62 -9.59 -6.60
CA GLU A 187 -1.71 -9.57 -8.05
C GLU A 187 -2.94 -8.79 -8.55
N GLY A 188 -3.51 -7.82 -7.83
CA GLY A 188 -4.73 -7.11 -8.27
C GLY A 188 -4.52 -6.16 -9.45
N ASP A 189 -3.39 -5.45 -9.53
CA ASP A 189 -3.08 -4.50 -10.62
C ASP A 189 -3.18 -5.17 -12.01
N ASN A 190 -2.84 -6.45 -12.06
CA ASN A 190 -2.93 -7.34 -13.22
C ASN A 190 -4.35 -7.58 -13.74
N TYR A 191 -5.36 -7.30 -12.92
CA TYR A 191 -6.78 -7.41 -13.22
C TYR A 191 -7.46 -6.03 -13.23
N ASP A 192 -6.66 -4.97 -13.29
CA ASP A 192 -7.09 -3.57 -13.21
C ASP A 192 -7.76 -3.23 -11.87
N LEU A 193 -7.34 -3.87 -10.78
CA LEU A 193 -7.81 -3.55 -9.43
C LEU A 193 -6.84 -2.58 -8.74
N PRO A 194 -7.35 -1.57 -8.02
CA PRO A 194 -6.51 -0.69 -7.22
C PRO A 194 -6.00 -1.42 -5.97
N HIS A 195 -4.77 -1.13 -5.54
CA HIS A 195 -4.14 -1.81 -4.40
C HIS A 195 -4.91 -1.64 -3.07
N GLY A 196 -5.63 -0.53 -2.88
CA GLY A 196 -6.48 -0.33 -1.72
C GLY A 196 -7.60 -1.35 -1.62
N LEU A 197 -8.11 -1.84 -2.76
CA LEU A 197 -9.11 -2.90 -2.79
C LEU A 197 -8.54 -4.24 -2.32
N GLU A 198 -7.30 -4.55 -2.67
CA GLU A 198 -6.63 -5.78 -2.19
C GLU A 198 -6.40 -5.74 -0.69
N LYS A 199 -5.91 -4.60 -0.17
CA LYS A 199 -5.78 -4.36 1.27
C LYS A 199 -7.12 -4.50 1.99
N ALA A 200 -8.20 -3.99 1.40
CA ALA A 200 -9.54 -4.12 1.94
C ALA A 200 -10.00 -5.59 1.99
N ILE A 201 -9.78 -6.36 0.92
CA ILE A 201 -10.15 -7.79 0.86
C ILE A 201 -9.40 -8.61 1.92
N GLN A 202 -8.14 -8.28 2.23
CA GLN A 202 -7.38 -8.92 3.32
C GLN A 202 -8.01 -8.71 4.71
N LYS A 203 -8.91 -7.75 4.88
CA LYS A 203 -9.64 -7.50 6.14
C LYS A 203 -11.02 -8.14 6.19
N MET A 204 -11.46 -8.75 5.10
CA MET A 204 -12.78 -9.39 4.97
C MET A 204 -12.81 -10.83 5.47
N GLU A 205 -13.99 -11.25 5.93
CA GLU A 205 -14.33 -12.63 6.27
C GLU A 205 -15.03 -13.34 5.09
N LYS A 206 -15.02 -14.68 5.10
CA LYS A 206 -15.71 -15.45 4.06
C LYS A 206 -17.21 -15.13 4.06
N LEU A 207 -17.81 -14.99 2.89
CA LEU A 207 -19.21 -14.58 2.67
C LEU A 207 -19.57 -13.17 3.13
N GLU A 208 -18.59 -12.35 3.57
CA GLU A 208 -18.80 -10.94 3.88
C GLU A 208 -19.18 -10.17 2.61
N GLU A 209 -20.16 -9.27 2.73
CA GLU A 209 -20.52 -8.29 1.71
C GLU A 209 -20.29 -6.89 2.30
N SER A 210 -19.39 -6.12 1.69
CA SER A 210 -18.94 -4.82 2.20
C SER A 210 -18.85 -3.79 1.10
N VAL A 211 -19.05 -2.52 1.47
CA VAL A 211 -18.81 -1.35 0.63
C VAL A 211 -17.52 -0.69 1.10
N PHE A 212 -16.65 -0.37 0.15
CA PHE A 212 -15.37 0.29 0.38
C PHE A 212 -15.33 1.63 -0.32
N TYR A 213 -14.82 2.65 0.36
CA TYR A 213 -14.52 3.96 -0.20
C TYR A 213 -13.01 4.14 -0.19
N LEU A 214 -12.43 4.34 -1.37
CA LEU A 214 -11.00 4.44 -1.58
C LEU A 214 -10.64 5.88 -1.96
N LYS A 215 -9.78 6.50 -1.17
CA LYS A 215 -9.14 7.78 -1.52
C LYS A 215 -8.15 7.59 -2.68
N PRO A 216 -7.73 8.67 -3.36
CA PRO A 216 -6.80 8.63 -4.50
C PRO A 216 -5.57 7.74 -4.30
N ASN A 217 -4.92 7.89 -3.14
CA ASN A 217 -3.70 7.15 -2.78
C ASN A 217 -3.91 5.64 -2.59
N TYR A 218 -5.16 5.18 -2.52
CA TYR A 218 -5.56 3.77 -2.41
C TYR A 218 -6.34 3.29 -3.65
N GLY A 219 -6.73 4.22 -4.53
CA GLY A 219 -7.36 3.99 -5.83
C GLY A 219 -6.33 3.83 -6.95
N PHE A 220 -6.61 4.45 -8.10
CA PHE A 220 -5.71 4.47 -9.25
C PHE A 220 -4.68 5.62 -9.23
N GLY A 221 -4.67 6.43 -8.16
CA GLY A 221 -3.71 7.52 -7.95
C GLY A 221 -3.72 8.61 -9.02
N SER A 222 -2.61 9.33 -9.12
CA SER A 222 -2.42 10.47 -10.02
C SER A 222 -2.35 10.10 -11.50
N ALA A 223 -2.21 8.82 -11.84
CA ALA A 223 -2.29 8.35 -13.22
C ALA A 223 -3.75 8.17 -13.69
N GLY A 224 -4.69 7.92 -12.76
CA GLY A 224 -6.04 7.49 -13.10
C GLY A 224 -6.04 6.12 -13.80
N LYS A 225 -7.14 5.80 -14.49
CA LYS A 225 -7.29 4.55 -15.25
C LYS A 225 -8.05 4.79 -16.55
N GLU A 226 -7.31 5.05 -17.62
CA GLU A 226 -7.85 5.39 -18.95
C GLU A 226 -8.87 4.37 -19.46
N LYS A 227 -8.57 3.07 -19.30
CA LYS A 227 -9.48 1.96 -19.69
C LYS A 227 -10.89 2.12 -19.11
N PHE A 228 -11.00 2.65 -17.91
CA PHE A 228 -12.26 2.88 -17.21
C PHE A 228 -12.70 4.35 -17.25
N GLN A 229 -11.97 5.21 -17.96
CA GLN A 229 -12.18 6.66 -18.00
C GLN A 229 -12.21 7.27 -16.60
N ILE A 230 -11.31 6.80 -15.73
CA ILE A 230 -11.15 7.33 -14.38
C ILE A 230 -10.04 8.38 -14.42
N PRO A 231 -10.32 9.64 -14.05
CA PRO A 231 -9.30 10.69 -14.04
C PRO A 231 -8.25 10.47 -12.94
N PRO A 232 -7.11 11.17 -13.01
CA PRO A 232 -6.19 11.33 -11.90
C PRO A 232 -6.90 11.69 -10.60
N ASP A 233 -6.42 11.12 -9.50
CA ASP A 233 -6.83 11.44 -8.15
C ASP A 233 -8.34 11.31 -7.88
N ALA A 234 -8.97 10.33 -8.54
CA ALA A 234 -10.36 9.98 -8.32
C ALA A 234 -10.56 9.17 -7.02
N GLU A 235 -11.61 9.51 -6.28
CA GLU A 235 -12.18 8.66 -5.23
C GLU A 235 -13.07 7.58 -5.84
N LEU A 236 -12.99 6.36 -5.32
CA LEU A 236 -13.70 5.20 -5.87
C LEU A 236 -14.53 4.52 -4.78
N GLN A 237 -15.68 3.98 -5.18
CA GLN A 237 -16.49 3.12 -4.33
C GLN A 237 -16.48 1.69 -4.90
N TYR A 238 -16.34 0.70 -4.04
CA TYR A 238 -16.42 -0.72 -4.41
C TYR A 238 -17.42 -1.45 -3.53
N GLU A 239 -18.37 -2.14 -4.13
CA GLU A 239 -19.18 -3.14 -3.44
C GLU A 239 -18.55 -4.51 -3.69
N VAL A 240 -18.19 -5.25 -2.64
CA VAL A 240 -17.46 -6.52 -2.75
C VAL A 240 -18.13 -7.58 -1.92
N LYS A 241 -18.27 -8.76 -2.51
CA LYS A 241 -18.62 -10.02 -1.84
C LYS A 241 -17.43 -10.96 -1.91
N LEU A 242 -16.87 -11.32 -0.76
CA LEU A 242 -15.83 -12.35 -0.66
C LEU A 242 -16.50 -13.72 -0.60
N LYS A 243 -16.56 -14.45 -1.73
CA LYS A 243 -17.25 -15.76 -1.77
C LYS A 243 -16.45 -16.83 -1.05
N SER A 244 -15.16 -16.92 -1.36
CA SER A 244 -14.26 -17.93 -0.81
C SER A 244 -12.82 -17.43 -0.86
N PHE A 245 -11.96 -18.01 -0.04
CA PHE A 245 -10.51 -17.82 -0.16
C PHE A 245 -9.76 -19.03 0.39
N GLU A 246 -8.53 -19.19 -0.08
CA GLU A 246 -7.53 -20.13 0.41
C GLU A 246 -6.28 -19.32 0.78
N LYS A 247 -5.87 -19.37 2.06
CA LYS A 247 -4.69 -18.65 2.51
C LYS A 247 -3.43 -19.18 1.83
N ALA A 248 -2.50 -18.28 1.51
CA ALA A 248 -1.15 -18.72 1.23
C ALA A 248 -0.54 -19.32 2.50
N LYS A 249 0.15 -20.45 2.36
CA LYS A 249 0.98 -20.96 3.45
C LYS A 249 2.14 -20.01 3.68
N GLU A 250 2.38 -19.69 4.94
CA GLU A 250 3.59 -18.96 5.32
C GLU A 250 4.83 -19.86 5.22
N SER A 251 6.00 -19.27 5.09
CA SER A 251 7.25 -20.04 4.91
C SER A 251 7.48 -21.05 6.03
N TRP A 252 7.13 -20.73 7.28
CA TRP A 252 7.29 -21.64 8.42
C TRP A 252 6.18 -22.70 8.55
N GLU A 253 5.06 -22.55 7.83
CA GLU A 253 3.96 -23.53 7.83
C GLU A 253 4.23 -24.70 6.87
N MET A 254 5.18 -24.52 5.94
CA MET A 254 5.59 -25.55 4.99
C MET A 254 6.79 -26.33 5.50
N ASN A 255 6.73 -27.66 5.40
CA ASN A 255 7.92 -28.49 5.55
C ASN A 255 8.81 -28.40 4.30
N THR A 256 10.03 -28.95 4.38
CA THR A 256 11.00 -28.94 3.28
C THR A 256 10.45 -29.53 1.97
N GLU A 257 9.76 -30.66 2.04
CA GLU A 257 9.19 -31.34 0.86
C GLU A 257 8.16 -30.44 0.16
N GLU A 258 7.24 -29.87 0.95
CA GLU A 258 6.24 -28.92 0.46
C GLU A 258 6.90 -27.67 -0.15
N LYS A 259 7.94 -27.11 0.47
CA LYS A 259 8.66 -25.95 -0.08
C LYS A 259 9.28 -26.25 -1.43
N LEU A 260 9.89 -27.42 -1.59
CA LEU A 260 10.51 -27.85 -2.85
C LEU A 260 9.46 -28.07 -3.95
N GLU A 261 8.33 -28.69 -3.61
CA GLU A 261 7.21 -28.91 -4.53
C GLU A 261 6.58 -27.57 -4.96
N GLN A 262 6.23 -26.71 -4.00
CA GLN A 262 5.65 -25.39 -4.28
C GLN A 262 6.61 -24.52 -5.09
N SER A 263 7.91 -24.58 -4.80
CA SER A 263 8.95 -23.89 -5.58
C SER A 263 8.96 -24.31 -7.04
N CYS A 264 8.73 -25.60 -7.34
CA CYS A 264 8.58 -26.08 -8.71
C CYS A 264 7.35 -25.48 -9.40
N ILE A 265 6.19 -25.49 -8.72
CA ILE A 265 4.93 -24.96 -9.25
C ILE A 265 5.04 -23.46 -9.57
N VAL A 266 5.53 -22.65 -8.63
CA VAL A 266 5.65 -21.20 -8.85
C VAL A 266 6.73 -20.87 -9.89
N LYS A 267 7.78 -21.69 -10.02
CA LYS A 267 8.77 -21.55 -11.11
C LYS A 267 8.12 -21.72 -12.49
N GLU A 268 7.26 -22.71 -12.64
CA GLU A 268 6.53 -22.95 -13.89
C GLU A 268 5.55 -21.81 -14.19
N ARG A 269 4.78 -21.36 -13.20
CA ARG A 269 3.90 -20.19 -13.31
C ARG A 269 4.66 -18.93 -13.71
N GLY A 270 5.77 -18.64 -13.05
CA GLY A 270 6.65 -17.52 -13.39
C GLY A 270 7.17 -17.60 -14.82
N THR A 271 7.50 -18.82 -15.28
CA THR A 271 7.96 -19.05 -16.66
C THR A 271 6.85 -18.81 -17.68
N GLN A 272 5.62 -19.21 -17.36
CA GLN A 272 4.45 -18.92 -18.19
C GLN A 272 4.20 -17.41 -18.29
N TYR A 273 4.22 -16.69 -17.16
CA TYR A 273 4.10 -15.23 -17.16
C TYR A 273 5.22 -14.54 -17.94
N PHE A 274 6.46 -15.03 -17.85
CA PHE A 274 7.57 -14.50 -18.63
C PHE A 274 7.32 -14.64 -20.14
N LYS A 275 6.82 -15.80 -20.59
CA LYS A 275 6.48 -16.06 -22.00
C LYS A 275 5.37 -15.13 -22.50
N GLU A 276 4.41 -14.80 -21.64
CA GLU A 276 3.32 -13.86 -21.93
C GLU A 276 3.75 -12.38 -21.89
N GLY A 277 5.03 -12.09 -21.63
CA GLY A 277 5.55 -10.72 -21.50
C GLY A 277 5.16 -10.04 -20.18
N LYS A 278 4.57 -10.77 -19.23
CA LYS A 278 4.12 -10.27 -17.93
C LYS A 278 5.27 -10.32 -16.91
N TYR A 279 6.33 -9.56 -17.18
CA TYR A 279 7.59 -9.65 -16.42
C TYR A 279 7.43 -9.35 -14.94
N LYS A 280 6.62 -8.35 -14.55
CA LYS A 280 6.33 -8.05 -13.14
C LYS A 280 5.71 -9.26 -12.41
N ARG A 281 4.77 -9.96 -13.05
CA ARG A 281 4.15 -11.18 -12.49
C ARG A 281 5.17 -12.30 -12.34
N ALA A 282 6.00 -12.49 -13.35
CA ALA A 282 7.07 -13.49 -13.31
C ALA A 282 8.01 -13.22 -12.11
N THR A 283 8.41 -11.97 -11.89
CA THR A 283 9.24 -11.55 -10.75
C THR A 283 8.61 -11.95 -9.41
N LEU A 284 7.32 -11.70 -9.19
CA LEU A 284 6.63 -12.07 -7.94
C LEU A 284 6.72 -13.59 -7.67
N GLN A 285 6.46 -14.40 -8.69
CA GLN A 285 6.50 -15.86 -8.56
C GLN A 285 7.91 -16.38 -8.24
N TYR A 286 8.95 -15.83 -8.88
CA TYR A 286 10.33 -16.23 -8.58
C TYR A 286 10.83 -15.74 -7.21
N LYS A 287 10.34 -14.59 -6.72
CA LYS A 287 10.66 -14.09 -5.36
C LYS A 287 10.16 -15.04 -4.26
N LYS A 288 9.02 -15.72 -4.47
CA LYS A 288 8.51 -16.74 -3.52
C LYS A 288 9.52 -17.88 -3.31
N ILE A 289 10.13 -18.37 -4.39
CA ILE A 289 11.15 -19.43 -4.34
C ILE A 289 12.32 -19.01 -3.47
N VAL A 290 12.83 -17.79 -3.68
CA VAL A 290 13.94 -17.24 -2.90
C VAL A 290 13.53 -17.16 -1.43
N SER A 291 12.38 -16.55 -1.13
CA SER A 291 11.88 -16.41 0.24
C SER A 291 11.69 -17.74 0.97
N TRP A 292 11.22 -18.78 0.29
CA TRP A 292 10.99 -20.09 0.92
C TRP A 292 12.28 -20.87 1.16
N LEU A 293 13.30 -20.71 0.32
CA LEU A 293 14.49 -21.57 0.32
C LEU A 293 15.79 -20.87 0.76
N GLU A 294 15.82 -19.54 0.91
CA GLU A 294 17.05 -18.80 1.20
C GLU A 294 17.65 -19.15 2.56
N HIS A 295 16.79 -19.30 3.58
CA HIS A 295 17.20 -19.55 4.97
C HIS A 295 17.02 -21.00 5.43
N GLU A 296 16.69 -21.92 4.52
CA GLU A 296 16.60 -23.33 4.86
C GLU A 296 17.99 -23.92 5.16
N SER A 297 18.09 -24.62 6.28
CA SER A 297 19.34 -25.25 6.75
C SER A 297 19.06 -26.62 7.36
N GLY A 298 20.07 -27.47 7.44
CA GLY A 298 19.90 -28.84 7.94
C GLY A 298 19.17 -29.78 6.97
N LEU A 299 19.15 -29.44 5.68
CA LEU A 299 18.57 -30.26 4.62
C LEU A 299 19.39 -31.53 4.39
N SER A 300 18.75 -32.59 3.88
CA SER A 300 19.45 -33.74 3.32
C SER A 300 20.32 -33.31 2.14
N ASP A 301 21.40 -34.04 1.82
CA ASP A 301 22.28 -33.69 0.68
C ASP A 301 21.49 -33.61 -0.65
N GLU A 302 20.49 -34.48 -0.82
CA GLU A 302 19.62 -34.49 -2.00
C GLU A 302 18.73 -33.23 -2.05
N ASP A 303 18.12 -32.87 -0.93
CA ASP A 303 17.22 -31.71 -0.85
C ASP A 303 17.98 -30.39 -0.90
N ASP A 304 19.18 -30.30 -0.31
CA ASP A 304 20.05 -29.13 -0.43
C ASP A 304 20.46 -28.91 -1.89
N THR A 305 20.77 -29.98 -2.63
CA THR A 305 21.08 -29.91 -4.06
C THR A 305 19.88 -29.42 -4.86
N LYS A 306 18.67 -29.93 -4.59
CA LYS A 306 17.42 -29.47 -5.22
C LYS A 306 17.14 -28.00 -4.88
N ALA A 307 17.28 -27.61 -3.62
CA ALA A 307 17.04 -26.24 -3.16
C ALA A 307 18.03 -25.24 -3.80
N LYS A 308 19.33 -25.57 -3.86
CA LYS A 308 20.36 -24.78 -4.55
C LYS A 308 20.04 -24.63 -6.04
N SER A 309 19.64 -25.72 -6.71
CA SER A 309 19.25 -25.70 -8.13
C SER A 309 18.04 -24.79 -8.38
N LEU A 310 17.01 -24.87 -7.52
CA LEU A 310 15.82 -24.02 -7.60
C LEU A 310 16.13 -22.55 -7.35
N ARG A 311 16.93 -22.23 -6.32
CA ARG A 311 17.38 -20.87 -6.03
C ARG A 311 18.20 -20.28 -7.18
N LEU A 312 19.14 -21.05 -7.73
CA LEU A 312 19.92 -20.63 -8.89
C LEU A 312 19.01 -20.31 -10.08
N ALA A 313 18.05 -21.19 -10.38
CA ALA A 313 17.09 -20.95 -11.46
C ALA A 313 16.22 -19.70 -11.20
N ALA A 314 15.76 -19.49 -9.96
CA ALA A 314 14.97 -18.33 -9.56
C ALA A 314 15.76 -17.03 -9.74
N HIS A 315 16.98 -16.93 -9.22
CA HIS A 315 17.83 -15.74 -9.37
C HIS A 315 18.17 -15.43 -10.82
N LEU A 316 18.49 -16.45 -11.62
CA LEU A 316 18.73 -16.28 -13.05
C LEU A 316 17.48 -15.71 -13.75
N ASN A 317 16.30 -16.28 -13.48
CA ASN A 317 15.06 -15.82 -14.08
C ASN A 317 14.65 -14.41 -13.61
N LEU A 318 14.87 -14.08 -12.33
CA LEU A 318 14.71 -12.73 -11.79
C LEU A 318 15.58 -11.72 -12.54
N ALA A 319 16.88 -12.02 -12.71
CA ALA A 319 17.79 -11.18 -13.48
C ALA A 319 17.27 -10.91 -14.90
N MET A 320 16.73 -11.94 -15.56
CA MET A 320 16.14 -11.79 -16.88
C MET A 320 14.87 -10.92 -16.88
N CYS A 321 14.01 -11.06 -15.88
CA CYS A 321 12.81 -10.23 -15.73
C CYS A 321 13.19 -8.76 -15.51
N HIS A 322 14.12 -8.49 -14.60
CA HIS A 322 14.61 -7.14 -14.31
C HIS A 322 15.29 -6.49 -15.53
N LEU A 323 16.08 -7.25 -16.31
CA LEU A 323 16.63 -6.77 -17.58
C LEU A 323 15.52 -6.35 -18.57
N LYS A 324 14.43 -7.12 -18.68
CA LYS A 324 13.28 -6.76 -19.52
C LYS A 324 12.52 -5.54 -19.01
N LEU A 325 12.51 -5.33 -17.70
CA LEU A 325 11.92 -4.15 -17.04
C LEU A 325 12.85 -2.93 -17.01
N LYS A 326 14.12 -3.07 -17.45
CA LYS A 326 15.17 -2.05 -17.35
C LYS A 326 15.52 -1.66 -15.90
N GLU A 327 15.28 -2.58 -14.98
CA GLU A 327 15.59 -2.50 -13.55
C GLU A 327 17.01 -3.02 -13.30
N TYR A 328 18.01 -2.31 -13.84
CA TYR A 328 19.39 -2.82 -13.95
C TYR A 328 20.04 -3.11 -12.59
N SER A 329 19.77 -2.30 -11.56
CA SER A 329 20.29 -2.53 -10.21
C SER A 329 19.82 -3.86 -9.63
N GLN A 330 18.51 -4.16 -9.73
CA GLN A 330 17.97 -5.44 -9.27
C GLN A 330 18.42 -6.62 -10.14
N ALA A 331 18.69 -6.39 -11.43
CA ALA A 331 19.28 -7.41 -12.31
C ALA A 331 20.69 -7.79 -11.86
N LEU A 332 21.53 -6.81 -11.53
CA LEU A 332 22.89 -7.03 -11.02
C LEU A 332 22.88 -7.81 -9.69
N GLU A 333 22.03 -7.42 -8.74
CA GLU A 333 21.88 -8.13 -7.47
C GLU A 333 21.48 -9.60 -7.66
N SER A 334 20.47 -9.84 -8.53
CA SER A 334 20.02 -11.19 -8.86
C SER A 334 21.12 -12.02 -9.51
N CYS A 335 21.92 -11.43 -10.40
CA CYS A 335 23.07 -12.10 -11.01
C CYS A 335 24.17 -12.43 -9.97
N ASN A 336 24.46 -11.52 -9.04
CA ASN A 336 25.44 -11.77 -7.99
C ASN A 336 25.01 -12.94 -7.10
N LYS A 337 23.73 -12.98 -6.68
CA LYS A 337 23.16 -14.12 -5.94
C LYS A 337 23.21 -15.43 -6.71
N ALA A 338 22.96 -15.41 -8.02
CA ALA A 338 23.14 -16.60 -8.85
C ALA A 338 24.61 -17.07 -8.90
N LEU A 339 25.56 -16.14 -8.96
CA LEU A 339 27.00 -16.44 -9.03
C LEU A 339 27.62 -16.81 -7.67
N GLU A 340 26.99 -16.44 -6.56
CA GLU A 340 27.31 -16.99 -5.22
C GLU A 340 27.02 -18.49 -5.17
N LEU A 341 25.96 -18.95 -5.86
CA LEU A 341 25.58 -20.37 -5.94
C LEU A 341 26.38 -21.14 -7.00
N ASP A 342 26.64 -20.51 -8.16
CA ASP A 342 27.45 -21.06 -9.24
C ASP A 342 28.30 -19.95 -9.87
N SER A 343 29.54 -19.81 -9.37
CA SER A 343 30.48 -18.75 -9.79
C SER A 343 30.91 -18.81 -11.26
N SER A 344 30.62 -19.92 -11.93
CA SER A 344 30.92 -20.16 -13.33
C SER A 344 29.72 -20.01 -14.25
N ASN A 345 28.52 -19.78 -13.72
CA ASN A 345 27.28 -19.86 -14.49
C ASN A 345 27.27 -18.97 -15.73
N GLU A 346 27.17 -19.58 -16.92
CA GLU A 346 27.16 -18.88 -18.21
C GLU A 346 26.09 -17.78 -18.27
N LYS A 347 24.85 -18.10 -17.88
CA LYS A 347 23.72 -17.16 -17.94
C LYS A 347 23.87 -16.04 -16.92
N GLY A 348 24.37 -16.35 -15.72
CA GLY A 348 24.60 -15.38 -14.65
C GLY A 348 25.61 -14.32 -15.07
N LEU A 349 26.78 -14.76 -15.53
CA LEU A 349 27.84 -13.87 -16.03
C LEU A 349 27.37 -13.06 -17.24
N PHE A 350 26.74 -13.70 -18.21
CA PHE A 350 26.29 -13.02 -19.42
C PHE A 350 25.24 -11.92 -19.12
N ARG A 351 24.23 -12.24 -18.31
CA ARG A 351 23.17 -11.28 -17.93
C ARG A 351 23.71 -10.14 -17.06
N ARG A 352 24.71 -10.41 -16.22
CA ARG A 352 25.38 -9.36 -15.42
C ARG A 352 26.15 -8.40 -16.32
N GLY A 353 26.87 -8.94 -17.31
CA GLY A 353 27.52 -8.15 -18.35
C GLY A 353 26.54 -7.29 -19.16
N GLU A 354 25.35 -7.83 -19.51
CA GLU A 354 24.29 -7.05 -20.16
C GLU A 354 23.77 -5.90 -19.28
N ALA A 355 23.60 -6.14 -17.98
CA ALA A 355 23.16 -5.10 -17.04
C ALA A 355 24.21 -4.00 -16.86
N HIS A 356 25.49 -4.35 -16.66
CA HIS A 356 26.61 -3.40 -16.61
C HIS A 356 26.71 -2.56 -17.90
N LEU A 357 26.60 -3.21 -19.06
CA LEU A 357 26.64 -2.53 -20.35
C LEU A 357 25.49 -1.53 -20.50
N ALA A 358 24.31 -1.83 -19.95
CA ALA A 358 23.14 -0.96 -20.02
C ALA A 358 23.26 0.28 -19.11
N VAL A 359 24.01 0.19 -18.01
CA VAL A 359 24.31 1.33 -17.12
C VAL A 359 25.62 2.06 -17.48
N ASN A 360 26.26 1.67 -18.59
CA ASN A 360 27.53 2.21 -19.10
C ASN A 360 28.78 1.87 -18.28
N ASP A 361 28.75 0.82 -17.46
CA ASP A 361 29.94 0.26 -16.80
C ASP A 361 30.69 -0.67 -17.77
N PHE A 362 31.34 -0.10 -18.78
CA PHE A 362 31.89 -0.87 -19.89
C PHE A 362 33.03 -1.81 -19.48
N GLU A 363 33.85 -1.42 -18.50
CA GLU A 363 34.94 -2.22 -17.97
C GLU A 363 34.41 -3.48 -17.27
N LEU A 364 33.41 -3.33 -16.39
CA LEU A 364 32.79 -4.46 -15.69
C LEU A 364 32.04 -5.37 -16.67
N ALA A 365 31.32 -4.79 -17.63
CA ALA A 365 30.66 -5.56 -18.68
C ALA A 365 31.66 -6.37 -19.52
N ARG A 366 32.79 -5.75 -19.91
CA ARG A 366 33.88 -6.41 -20.64
C ARG A 366 34.40 -7.60 -19.84
N ASP A 367 34.66 -7.42 -18.55
CA ASP A 367 35.23 -8.47 -17.69
C ASP A 367 34.29 -9.67 -17.55
N ASP A 368 32.97 -9.41 -17.41
CA ASP A 368 31.95 -10.46 -17.42
C ASP A 368 31.88 -11.21 -18.76
N PHE A 369 31.81 -10.50 -19.89
CA PHE A 369 31.78 -11.15 -21.21
C PHE A 369 33.08 -11.89 -21.53
N LEU A 370 34.23 -11.34 -21.11
CA LEU A 370 35.52 -12.01 -21.25
C LEU A 370 35.51 -13.33 -20.49
N LYS A 371 35.06 -13.33 -19.23
CA LYS A 371 34.93 -14.55 -18.42
C LYS A 371 33.99 -15.57 -19.08
N VAL A 372 32.87 -15.13 -19.66
CA VAL A 372 31.98 -16.01 -20.45
C VAL A 372 32.73 -16.61 -21.65
N THR A 373 33.48 -15.82 -22.42
CA THR A 373 34.19 -16.35 -23.60
C THR A 373 35.32 -17.31 -23.25
N GLN A 374 35.94 -17.16 -22.06
CA GLN A 374 36.98 -18.05 -21.55
C GLN A 374 36.40 -19.40 -21.10
N LEU A 375 35.29 -19.38 -20.36
CA LEU A 375 34.64 -20.60 -19.85
C LEU A 375 33.77 -21.29 -20.91
N TYR A 376 33.15 -20.53 -21.81
CA TYR A 376 32.19 -20.99 -22.82
C TYR A 376 32.55 -20.45 -24.22
N PRO A 377 33.60 -20.98 -24.87
CA PRO A 377 34.09 -20.45 -26.14
C PRO A 377 33.09 -20.54 -27.32
N SER A 378 32.04 -21.36 -27.19
CA SER A 378 30.96 -21.51 -28.19
C SER A 378 29.94 -20.37 -28.15
N ASN A 379 29.92 -19.56 -27.08
CA ASN A 379 28.97 -18.46 -26.94
C ASN A 379 29.33 -17.29 -27.88
N LYS A 380 28.67 -17.25 -29.04
CA LYS A 380 28.89 -16.21 -30.06
C LYS A 380 28.40 -14.83 -29.59
N ALA A 381 27.33 -14.78 -28.81
CA ALA A 381 26.77 -13.52 -28.32
C ALA A 381 27.75 -12.79 -27.39
N ALA A 382 28.43 -13.54 -26.50
CA ALA A 382 29.42 -12.97 -25.60
C ALA A 382 30.60 -12.35 -26.34
N LYS A 383 31.05 -12.99 -27.43
CA LYS A 383 32.12 -12.43 -28.29
C LYS A 383 31.71 -11.11 -28.93
N VAL A 384 30.47 -11.02 -29.43
CA VAL A 384 29.93 -9.78 -30.03
C VAL A 384 29.83 -8.66 -28.98
N GLN A 385 29.32 -8.98 -27.79
CA GLN A 385 29.22 -7.98 -26.72
C GLN A 385 30.58 -7.55 -26.19
N LEU A 386 31.57 -8.46 -26.11
CA LEU A 386 32.94 -8.14 -25.73
C LEU A 386 33.57 -7.11 -26.69
N ILE A 387 33.43 -7.32 -28.00
CA ILE A 387 33.90 -6.37 -29.02
C ILE A 387 33.19 -5.02 -28.86
N THR A 388 31.87 -5.06 -28.61
CA THR A 388 31.07 -3.85 -28.38
C THR A 388 31.58 -3.06 -27.16
N CYS A 389 31.89 -3.74 -26.05
CA CYS A 389 32.46 -3.10 -24.86
C CYS A 389 33.83 -2.49 -25.16
N GLN A 390 34.72 -3.21 -25.86
CA GLN A 390 36.03 -2.70 -26.26
C GLN A 390 35.95 -1.48 -27.18
N GLN A 391 34.94 -1.42 -28.06
CA GLN A 391 34.69 -0.24 -28.88
C GLN A 391 34.22 0.93 -28.01
N LYS A 392 33.23 0.72 -27.14
CA LYS A 392 32.71 1.79 -26.26
C LYS A 392 33.77 2.35 -25.30
N ILE A 393 34.63 1.50 -24.74
CA ILE A 393 35.76 1.94 -23.90
C ILE A 393 36.71 2.84 -24.69
N ARG A 394 37.06 2.46 -25.93
CA ARG A 394 37.90 3.31 -26.80
C ARG A 394 37.23 4.65 -27.11
N GLU A 395 35.96 4.64 -27.46
CA GLU A 395 35.19 5.86 -27.72
C GLU A 395 35.10 6.76 -26.47
N GLN A 396 34.96 6.18 -25.28
CA GLN A 396 34.96 6.93 -24.02
C GLN A 396 36.33 7.56 -23.75
N HIS A 397 37.42 6.81 -23.85
CA HIS A 397 38.76 7.37 -23.68
C HIS A 397 39.09 8.46 -24.70
N GLU A 398 38.65 8.33 -25.95
CA GLU A 398 38.81 9.39 -26.96
C GLU A 398 38.02 10.65 -26.61
N LYS A 399 36.79 10.51 -26.11
CA LYS A 399 35.97 11.63 -25.64
C LYS A 399 36.59 12.31 -24.43
N GLU A 400 37.03 11.53 -23.44
CA GLU A 400 37.73 12.04 -22.25
C GLU A 400 39.02 12.77 -22.64
N LYS A 401 39.85 12.17 -23.50
CA LYS A 401 41.07 12.82 -23.99
C LYS A 401 40.79 14.17 -24.66
N LYS A 402 39.75 14.25 -25.51
CA LYS A 402 39.32 15.52 -26.14
C LYS A 402 38.79 16.51 -25.10
N MET A 403 38.00 16.05 -24.14
CA MET A 403 37.46 16.89 -23.06
C MET A 403 38.59 17.49 -22.21
N TYR A 404 39.54 16.66 -21.75
CA TYR A 404 40.70 17.11 -20.99
C TYR A 404 41.57 18.05 -21.81
N ALA A 405 41.88 17.74 -23.08
CA ALA A 405 42.65 18.63 -23.95
C ALA A 405 41.99 20.03 -24.08
N ASN A 406 40.68 20.07 -24.30
CA ASN A 406 39.92 21.32 -24.36
C ASN A 406 39.89 22.06 -23.01
N MET A 407 39.81 21.33 -21.89
CA MET A 407 39.84 21.93 -20.55
C MET A 407 41.22 22.52 -20.25
N PHE A 408 42.30 21.81 -20.57
CA PHE A 408 43.68 22.32 -20.45
C PHE A 408 43.92 23.55 -21.33
N GLN A 409 43.44 23.54 -22.58
CA GLN A 409 43.55 24.72 -23.44
C GLN A 409 42.83 25.93 -22.85
N ARG A 410 41.61 25.74 -22.34
CA ARG A 410 40.86 26.84 -21.70
C ARG A 410 41.54 27.37 -20.43
N LEU A 411 42.17 26.49 -19.64
CA LEU A 411 42.94 26.90 -18.46
C LEU A 411 44.17 27.71 -18.87
N ALA A 412 44.92 27.22 -19.86
CA ALA A 412 46.06 27.96 -20.41
C ALA A 412 45.64 29.32 -20.97
N ASP A 413 44.58 29.39 -21.77
CA ASP A 413 44.05 30.64 -22.32
C ASP A 413 43.61 31.61 -21.21
N LYS A 414 43.11 31.10 -20.08
CA LYS A 414 42.73 31.90 -18.92
C LYS A 414 43.96 32.45 -18.22
N ASP A 415 44.99 31.61 -18.01
CA ASP A 415 46.25 31.98 -17.39
C ASP A 415 46.99 33.04 -18.22
N PHE A 416 47.03 32.88 -19.55
CA PHE A 416 47.58 33.88 -20.48
C PHE A 416 46.81 35.20 -20.42
N LYS A 417 45.47 35.17 -20.36
CA LYS A 417 44.67 36.41 -20.21
C LYS A 417 44.92 37.11 -18.88
N SER A 418 45.08 36.37 -17.78
CA SER A 418 45.46 36.96 -16.48
C SER A 418 46.90 37.50 -16.48
N ALA A 419 47.83 36.86 -17.18
CA ALA A 419 49.20 37.34 -17.34
C ALA A 419 49.28 38.61 -18.21
N ASP A 420 48.49 38.69 -19.29
CA ASP A 420 48.34 39.90 -20.12
C ASP A 420 47.73 41.06 -19.33
N THR A 421 46.78 40.76 -18.43
CA THR A 421 46.17 41.78 -17.54
C THR A 421 47.18 42.30 -16.50
N LEU A 422 48.12 41.46 -16.06
CA LEU A 422 49.22 41.84 -15.14
C LEU A 422 50.38 42.57 -15.86
N GLN A 423 50.61 42.28 -17.15
CA GLN A 423 51.60 43.00 -17.95
C GLN A 423 51.09 44.36 -18.42
N THR A 424 49.80 44.49 -18.73
CA THR A 424 49.18 45.79 -19.05
C THR A 424 49.14 46.72 -17.83
N SER A 425 48.88 46.21 -16.61
CA SER A 425 48.97 47.04 -15.40
C SER A 425 50.41 47.50 -15.08
N HIS A 426 51.43 46.68 -15.39
CA HIS A 426 52.83 47.09 -15.26
C HIS A 426 53.34 47.99 -16.38
N ALA A 427 52.75 47.94 -17.58
CA ALA A 427 53.06 48.86 -18.69
C ALA A 427 52.44 50.25 -18.45
N GLU A 428 51.20 50.32 -17.93
CA GLU A 428 50.56 51.60 -17.56
C GLU A 428 51.30 52.31 -16.40
N ASP A 429 51.87 51.58 -15.44
CA ASP A 429 52.72 52.15 -14.37
C ASP A 429 54.11 52.59 -14.87
N ALA A 430 54.59 52.06 -15.99
CA ALA A 430 55.89 52.43 -16.59
C ALA A 430 55.77 53.63 -17.56
N GLU A 431 54.64 53.79 -18.25
CA GLU A 431 54.36 54.96 -19.10
C GLU A 431 54.02 56.23 -18.31
N MET A 432 53.54 56.13 -17.07
CA MET A 432 53.30 57.30 -16.20
C MET A 432 54.57 57.96 -15.63
N LYS A 433 55.77 57.42 -15.91
CA LYS A 433 57.05 58.00 -15.43
C LYS A 433 57.86 58.77 -16.47
N ASN A 434 57.40 58.84 -17.72
CA ASN A 434 58.18 59.48 -18.80
C ASN A 434 57.58 60.78 -19.35
N ASP A 435 56.55 61.34 -18.69
CA ASP A 435 55.91 62.59 -19.10
C ASP A 435 55.69 63.53 -17.89
N GLN A 436 56.78 64.02 -17.32
CA GLN A 436 56.79 65.29 -16.58
C GLN A 436 57.99 66.15 -17.01
N ASN A 437 57.76 66.88 -18.10
CA ASN A 437 58.14 68.25 -18.41
C ASN A 437 59.24 68.92 -17.57
N GLY A 438 60.28 69.38 -18.26
CA GLY A 438 60.99 70.61 -17.89
C GLY A 438 60.28 71.84 -18.46
N VAL A 439 60.24 72.94 -17.70
CA VAL A 439 60.97 74.19 -18.00
C VAL A 439 60.52 75.34 -17.05
N GLU A 440 61.55 75.91 -16.41
CA GLU A 440 61.76 77.31 -15.93
C GLU A 440 61.04 77.93 -14.71
N ASP A 441 61.86 78.07 -13.66
CA ASP A 441 62.38 79.31 -13.03
C ASP A 441 61.50 80.29 -12.21
N LYS A 442 61.87 80.29 -10.91
CA LYS A 442 61.88 81.27 -9.78
C LYS A 442 61.50 82.76 -10.00
N PRO A 443 61.18 83.56 -8.93
CA PRO A 443 61.80 83.49 -7.59
C PRO A 443 60.95 83.67 -6.32
N GLU A 444 61.60 83.19 -5.24
CA GLU A 444 61.56 83.47 -3.79
C GLU A 444 60.75 84.67 -3.26
N VAL A 445 60.07 84.47 -2.13
CA VAL A 445 60.31 85.20 -0.85
C VAL A 445 59.99 84.29 0.36
N ASP A 446 60.89 84.34 1.33
CA ASP A 446 60.91 83.75 2.68
C ASP A 446 59.67 84.00 3.56
N THR A 447 59.43 83.13 4.55
CA THR A 447 59.59 83.48 5.99
C THR A 447 59.31 82.29 6.93
N GLU A 448 60.33 82.02 7.75
CA GLU A 448 60.37 81.57 9.14
C GLU A 448 59.07 81.11 9.84
N ALA A 449 59.09 79.89 10.40
CA ALA A 449 59.23 79.61 11.85
C ALA A 449 58.92 78.13 12.16
#